data_AF-A0A1T0CG02-F1
#
_entry.id   AF-A0A1T0CG02-F1
#
_cell.length_a   1.000
_cell.length_b   1.000
_cell.length_c   1.000
_cell.angle_alpha   90.00
_cell.angle_beta   90.00
_cell.angle_gamma   90.00
#
_symmetry.space_group_name_H-M   'P 1'
#
loop_
_entity.id
_entity.type
_entity.pdbx_description
1 polymer ?
#
loop_
_entity_poly.entity_id
_entity_poly.type
_entity_poly.pdbx_seq_one_letter_code
_entity_poly.pdbx_strand_id
1 'polypeptide(L)'
;SILAAIAIPAYQDYTARAQATEALKATAGIQSDIGVFVADQNRFPQQAEVTGVGNLAGKYFPAGGVTITGGDAAAIKTPTKPSVITVTFNAGANNGKTVTLTPTAANGQISKWTCSGTIDSSRLPKSCQ
;
A
#
# COMPACT_ATOMS: atom_id res chain seq x y z
N SER A 1 -25.30 22.91 -25.82
CA SER A 1 -24.12 22.14 -25.34
C SER A 1 -24.16 22.00 -23.83
N ILE A 2 -24.95 21.04 -23.31
CA ILE A 2 -25.23 20.85 -21.87
C ILE A 2 -25.23 19.33 -21.55
N LEU A 3 -24.27 18.56 -22.05
CA LEU A 3 -24.14 17.13 -21.72
C LEU A 3 -22.69 16.70 -21.42
N ALA A 4 -21.81 17.62 -21.05
CA ALA A 4 -20.42 17.30 -20.69
C ALA A 4 -20.11 17.44 -19.18
N ALA A 5 -21.02 18.00 -18.37
CA ALA A 5 -20.70 18.40 -17.00
C ALA A 5 -20.92 17.30 -15.93
N ILE A 6 -21.70 16.25 -16.21
CA ILE A 6 -22.06 15.22 -15.22
C ILE A 6 -21.14 13.98 -15.27
N ALA A 7 -20.44 13.75 -16.38
CA ALA A 7 -19.53 12.60 -16.49
C ALA A 7 -18.15 12.86 -15.85
N ILE A 8 -17.80 14.11 -15.54
CA ILE A 8 -16.45 14.48 -15.11
C ILE A 8 -16.13 14.02 -13.67
N PRO A 9 -17.01 14.17 -12.66
CA PRO A 9 -16.65 13.77 -11.29
C PRO A 9 -16.46 12.26 -11.14
N ALA A 10 -17.38 11.46 -11.66
CA ALA A 10 -17.33 9.99 -11.54
C ALA A 10 -16.16 9.37 -12.31
N TYR A 11 -15.79 9.92 -13.47
CA TYR A 11 -14.68 9.41 -14.27
C TYR A 11 -13.30 9.73 -13.66
N GLN A 12 -13.19 10.90 -13.01
CA GLN A 12 -12.00 11.27 -12.24
C GLN A 12 -11.78 10.32 -11.06
N ASP A 13 -12.86 9.91 -10.37
CA ASP A 13 -12.78 8.96 -9.26
C ASP A 13 -12.47 7.53 -9.73
N TYR A 14 -13.01 7.10 -10.87
CA TYR A 14 -12.64 5.82 -11.47
C TYR A 14 -11.15 5.76 -11.81
N THR A 15 -10.63 6.82 -12.46
CA THR A 15 -9.22 6.91 -12.83
C THR A 15 -8.33 6.90 -11.60
N ALA A 16 -8.69 7.66 -10.55
CA ALA A 16 -7.95 7.68 -9.30
C ALA A 16 -7.98 6.32 -8.57
N ARG A 17 -9.09 5.59 -8.62
CA ARG A 17 -9.17 4.23 -8.07
C ARG A 17 -8.34 3.22 -8.86
N ALA A 18 -8.28 3.36 -10.19
CA ALA A 18 -7.42 2.54 -11.03
C ALA A 18 -5.93 2.77 -10.69
N GLN A 19 -5.53 4.02 -10.47
CA GLN A 19 -4.17 4.37 -10.01
C GLN A 19 -3.83 3.76 -8.66
N ALA A 20 -4.76 3.81 -7.68
CA ALA A 20 -4.57 3.16 -6.39
C ALA A 20 -4.43 1.63 -6.53
N THR A 21 -5.21 1.02 -7.43
CA THR A 21 -5.12 -0.42 -7.72
C THR A 21 -3.78 -0.81 -8.35
N GLU A 22 -3.20 0.05 -9.20
CA GLU A 22 -1.86 -0.18 -9.76
C GLU A 22 -0.79 -0.19 -8.67
N ALA A 23 -0.84 0.74 -7.72
CA ALA A 23 0.07 0.77 -6.58
C ALA A 23 -0.04 -0.51 -5.73
N LEU A 24 -1.26 -1.01 -5.49
CA LEU A 24 -1.50 -2.28 -4.81
C LEU A 24 -0.87 -3.48 -5.56
N LYS A 25 -1.01 -3.52 -6.89
CA LYS A 25 -0.39 -4.56 -7.72
C LYS A 25 1.13 -4.49 -7.68
N ALA A 26 1.70 -3.29 -7.79
CA ALA A 26 3.15 -3.09 -7.76
C ALA A 26 3.76 -3.49 -6.41
N THR A 27 3.00 -3.38 -5.32
CA THR A 27 3.45 -3.75 -3.97
C THR A 27 3.11 -5.19 -3.57
N ALA A 28 2.51 -6.00 -4.47
CA ALA A 28 2.12 -7.37 -4.15
C ALA A 28 3.30 -8.27 -3.77
N GLY A 29 4.47 -8.07 -4.40
CA GLY A 29 5.70 -8.78 -4.01
C GLY A 29 6.11 -8.48 -2.57
N ILE A 30 6.07 -7.21 -2.17
CA ILE A 30 6.38 -6.78 -0.80
C ILE A 30 5.39 -7.35 0.22
N GLN A 31 4.09 -7.42 -0.12
CA GLN A 31 3.10 -8.06 0.74
C GLN A 31 3.41 -9.55 0.94
N SER A 32 3.84 -10.24 -0.13
CA SER A 32 4.27 -11.64 -0.06
C SER A 32 5.50 -11.80 0.83
N ASP A 33 6.52 -10.96 0.67
CA ASP A 33 7.75 -11.01 1.47
C ASP A 33 7.46 -10.76 2.95
N ILE A 34 6.62 -9.78 3.28
CA ILE A 34 6.17 -9.54 4.66
C ILE A 34 5.38 -10.74 5.19
N GLY A 35 4.54 -11.37 4.37
CA GLY A 35 3.80 -12.58 4.73
C GLY A 35 4.71 -13.75 5.09
N VAL A 36 5.72 -14.03 4.25
CA VAL A 36 6.72 -15.07 4.51
C VAL A 36 7.51 -14.75 5.78
N PHE A 37 7.92 -13.50 5.95
CA PHE A 37 8.66 -13.08 7.14
C PHE A 37 7.85 -13.26 8.42
N VAL A 38 6.57 -12.85 8.42
CA VAL A 38 5.68 -13.01 9.57
C VAL A 38 5.46 -14.49 9.88
N ALA A 39 5.36 -15.36 8.86
CA ALA A 39 5.21 -16.80 9.04
C ALA A 39 6.44 -17.47 9.67
N ASP A 40 7.63 -17.01 9.31
CA ASP A 40 8.88 -17.57 9.81
C ASP A 40 9.28 -17.00 11.18
N GLN A 41 9.10 -15.69 11.38
CA GLN A 41 9.64 -14.97 12.55
C GLN A 41 8.58 -14.64 13.61
N ASN A 42 7.29 -14.82 13.30
CA ASN A 42 6.15 -14.42 14.13
C ASN A 42 6.24 -12.96 14.63
N ARG A 43 6.77 -12.06 13.80
CA ARG A 43 6.88 -10.62 14.03
C ARG A 43 6.86 -9.88 12.70
N PHE A 44 6.58 -8.59 12.71
CA PHE A 44 6.65 -7.77 11.50
C PHE A 44 8.08 -7.34 11.16
N PRO A 45 8.50 -7.38 9.88
CA PRO A 45 9.82 -6.92 9.46
C PRO A 45 9.96 -5.39 9.48
N GLN A 46 11.14 -4.90 9.81
CA GLN A 46 11.53 -3.51 9.56
C GLN A 46 11.93 -3.33 8.09
N GLN A 47 11.99 -2.09 7.59
CA GLN A 47 12.33 -1.83 6.18
C GLN A 47 13.64 -2.48 5.73
N ALA A 48 14.66 -2.50 6.60
CA ALA A 48 15.96 -3.10 6.28
C ALA A 48 15.90 -4.63 6.06
N GLU A 49 14.82 -5.27 6.49
CA GLU A 49 14.60 -6.72 6.38
C GLU A 49 13.75 -7.09 5.16
N VAL A 50 13.34 -6.10 4.35
CA VAL A 50 12.57 -6.29 3.13
C VAL A 50 13.34 -5.70 1.94
N THR A 51 13.70 -6.55 0.99
CA THR A 51 14.52 -6.12 -0.15
C THR A 51 13.68 -5.51 -1.27
N GLY A 52 14.32 -4.74 -2.16
CA GLY A 52 13.69 -4.26 -3.40
C GLY A 52 12.67 -3.12 -3.26
N VAL A 53 12.28 -2.74 -2.03
CA VAL A 53 11.29 -1.68 -1.75
C VAL A 53 11.61 -0.38 -2.50
N GLY A 54 12.86 0.09 -2.42
CA GLY A 54 13.29 1.34 -3.06
C GLY A 54 13.36 1.28 -4.60
N ASN A 55 13.34 0.09 -5.20
CA ASN A 55 13.43 -0.07 -6.65
C ASN A 55 12.05 -0.12 -7.32
N LEU A 56 10.97 -0.23 -6.53
CA LEU A 56 9.62 -0.26 -7.05
C LEU A 56 9.27 1.09 -7.68
N ALA A 57 8.87 1.03 -8.95
CA ALA A 57 8.37 2.16 -9.71
C ALA A 57 7.09 1.75 -10.44
N GLY A 58 6.22 2.71 -10.68
CA GLY A 58 5.01 2.53 -11.46
C GLY A 58 4.76 3.73 -12.36
N LYS A 59 3.65 3.74 -13.08
CA LYS A 59 3.33 4.85 -13.98
C LYS A 59 3.10 6.18 -13.23
N TYR A 60 2.69 6.09 -11.95
CA TYR A 60 2.24 7.24 -11.16
C TYR A 60 3.06 7.49 -9.88
N PHE A 61 4.14 6.73 -9.68
CA PHE A 61 5.07 6.91 -8.57
C PHE A 61 6.48 6.50 -9.02
N PRO A 62 7.53 7.22 -8.58
CA PRO A 62 8.90 6.96 -9.01
C PRO A 62 9.51 5.78 -8.22
N ALA A 63 10.68 5.31 -8.67
CA ALA A 63 11.56 4.54 -7.79
C ALA A 63 11.84 5.35 -6.51
N GLY A 64 11.85 4.67 -5.36
CA GLY A 64 11.90 5.31 -4.04
C GLY A 64 10.56 5.90 -3.58
N GLY A 65 9.49 5.82 -4.39
CA GLY A 65 8.15 6.24 -4.01
C GLY A 65 7.42 5.25 -3.10
N VAL A 66 8.00 4.08 -2.85
CA VAL A 66 7.49 3.06 -1.92
C VAL A 66 8.40 3.00 -0.69
N THR A 67 7.80 3.03 0.49
CA THR A 67 8.51 2.89 1.77
C THR A 67 7.76 1.97 2.72
N ILE A 68 8.48 1.33 3.63
CA ILE A 68 7.94 0.59 4.76
C ILE A 68 8.27 1.35 6.04
N THR A 69 7.26 1.57 6.87
CA THR A 69 7.45 2.13 8.21
C THR A 69 6.93 1.14 9.26
N GLY A 70 7.40 1.27 10.50
CA GLY A 70 7.05 0.31 11.55
C GLY A 70 7.98 -0.90 11.58
N GLY A 71 7.42 -2.07 11.84
CA GLY A 71 8.18 -3.31 12.03
C GLY A 71 8.62 -3.50 13.49
N ASP A 72 8.59 -4.76 13.92
CA ASP A 72 8.99 -5.19 15.25
C ASP A 72 10.51 -5.34 15.33
N ALA A 73 11.11 -4.98 16.48
CA ALA A 73 12.53 -5.25 16.72
C ALA A 73 12.82 -6.76 16.74
N ALA A 74 14.04 -7.17 16.43
CA ALA A 74 14.41 -8.58 16.29
C ALA A 74 14.13 -9.47 17.54
N ALA A 75 14.11 -8.87 18.74
CA ALA A 75 13.83 -9.56 20.00
C ALA A 75 12.34 -9.89 20.20
N ILE A 76 11.44 -9.22 19.47
CA ILE A 76 9.99 -9.44 19.56
C ILE A 76 9.64 -10.79 18.92
N LYS A 77 8.70 -11.53 19.52
CA LYS A 77 8.28 -12.87 19.06
C LYS A 77 6.78 -12.98 18.82
N THR A 78 6.09 -11.85 18.84
CA THR A 78 4.67 -11.72 18.52
C THR A 78 4.47 -10.45 17.68
N PRO A 79 3.59 -10.43 16.67
CA PRO A 79 3.40 -9.25 15.85
C PRO A 79 2.77 -8.11 16.68
N THR A 80 3.47 -6.97 16.82
CA THR A 80 2.94 -5.83 17.61
C THR A 80 2.96 -4.51 16.86
N LYS A 81 3.96 -4.28 16.01
CA LYS A 81 4.16 -3.04 15.26
C LYS A 81 4.13 -3.31 13.76
N PRO A 82 2.98 -3.14 13.10
CA PRO A 82 2.81 -3.52 11.68
C PRO A 82 3.79 -2.80 10.76
N SER A 83 4.24 -3.53 9.73
CA SER A 83 5.02 -3.00 8.61
C SER A 83 4.09 -2.31 7.62
N VAL A 84 3.92 -1.00 7.77
CA VAL A 84 3.03 -0.21 6.92
C VAL A 84 3.74 0.14 5.62
N ILE A 85 3.28 -0.44 4.51
CA ILE A 85 3.73 -0.09 3.16
C ILE A 85 3.06 1.24 2.79
N THR A 86 3.81 2.21 2.31
CA THR A 86 3.31 3.50 1.81
C THR A 86 3.78 3.70 0.38
N VAL A 87 2.86 4.05 -0.52
CA VAL A 87 3.17 4.45 -1.89
C VAL A 87 2.79 5.92 -2.06
N THR A 88 3.74 6.73 -2.52
CA THR A 88 3.58 8.17 -2.75
C THR A 88 3.47 8.45 -4.24
N PHE A 89 2.32 8.98 -4.67
CA PHE A 89 2.06 9.31 -6.06
C PHE A 89 2.69 10.66 -6.44
N ASN A 90 3.35 10.73 -7.58
CA ASN A 90 3.94 11.96 -8.14
C ASN A 90 3.29 12.39 -9.47
N ALA A 91 2.26 11.69 -9.92
CA ALA A 91 1.53 11.99 -11.14
C ALA A 91 0.09 11.46 -11.09
N GLY A 92 -0.72 11.86 -12.06
CA GLY A 92 -2.10 11.38 -12.19
C GLY A 92 -3.10 12.07 -11.26
N ALA A 93 -4.26 11.42 -11.07
CA ALA A 93 -5.38 11.95 -10.30
C ALA A 93 -5.15 11.87 -8.78
N ASN A 94 -4.14 11.08 -8.36
CA ASN A 94 -3.67 11.00 -6.97
C ASN A 94 -2.34 11.73 -6.76
N ASN A 95 -1.87 12.58 -7.69
CA ASN A 95 -0.61 13.30 -7.54
C ASN A 95 -0.51 14.02 -6.17
N GLY A 96 0.62 13.85 -5.48
CA GLY A 96 0.88 14.41 -4.15
C GLY A 96 0.17 13.68 -3.01
N LYS A 97 -0.55 12.59 -3.30
CA LYS A 97 -1.24 11.77 -2.30
C LYS A 97 -0.51 10.46 -2.04
N THR A 98 -0.93 9.76 -1.00
CA THR A 98 -0.38 8.46 -0.60
C THR A 98 -1.48 7.42 -0.45
N VAL A 99 -1.13 6.17 -0.72
CA VAL A 99 -1.88 5.00 -0.24
C VAL A 99 -1.01 4.23 0.73
N THR A 100 -1.59 3.79 1.84
CA THR A 100 -0.93 2.93 2.82
C THR A 100 -1.58 1.56 2.83
N LEU A 101 -0.80 0.51 3.10
CA LEU A 101 -1.27 -0.86 3.30
C LEU A 101 -0.72 -1.34 4.63
N THR A 102 -1.63 -1.63 5.56
CA THR A 102 -1.32 -2.06 6.92
C THR A 102 -1.75 -3.51 7.10
N PRO A 103 -0.82 -4.43 7.38
CA PRO A 103 -1.15 -5.82 7.66
C PRO A 103 -1.65 -5.98 9.10
N THR A 104 -2.62 -6.87 9.27
CA THR A 104 -3.02 -7.43 10.58
C THR A 104 -2.53 -8.86 10.63
N ALA A 105 -1.77 -9.21 11.67
CA ALA A 105 -1.24 -10.54 11.84
C ALA A 105 -1.40 -11.05 13.27
N ALA A 106 -1.58 -12.37 13.39
CA ALA A 106 -1.54 -13.11 14.64
C ALA A 106 -1.04 -14.52 14.37
N ASN A 107 -0.33 -15.14 15.32
CA ASN A 107 0.14 -16.52 15.24
C ASN A 107 0.88 -16.86 13.92
N GLY A 108 1.77 -15.97 13.49
CA GLY A 108 2.56 -16.14 12.27
C GLY A 108 1.79 -15.96 10.97
N GLN A 109 0.54 -15.48 11.01
CA GLN A 109 -0.26 -15.36 9.80
C GLN A 109 -0.82 -13.95 9.64
N ILE A 110 -0.67 -13.38 8.44
CA ILE A 110 -1.40 -12.16 8.03
C ILE A 110 -2.83 -12.55 7.67
N SER A 111 -3.81 -11.96 8.34
CA SER A 111 -5.24 -12.23 8.13
C SER A 111 -5.93 -11.19 7.26
N LYS A 112 -5.44 -9.95 7.25
CA LYS A 112 -6.00 -8.84 6.47
C LYS A 112 -4.94 -7.81 6.12
N TRP A 113 -5.10 -7.18 4.96
CA TRP A 113 -4.47 -5.91 4.61
C TRP A 113 -5.53 -4.81 4.61
N THR A 114 -5.28 -3.73 5.35
CA THR A 114 -6.15 -2.55 5.40
C THR A 114 -5.47 -1.39 4.69
N CYS A 115 -6.16 -0.79 3.73
CA CYS A 115 -5.68 0.34 2.97
C CYS A 115 -6.17 1.66 3.57
N SER A 116 -5.29 2.66 3.58
CA SER A 116 -5.61 4.04 3.97
C SER A 116 -4.70 5.01 3.21
N GLY A 117 -4.40 6.17 3.78
CA GLY A 117 -3.50 7.18 3.21
C GLY A 117 -4.16 8.54 3.08
N THR A 118 -3.58 9.41 2.26
CA THR A 118 -4.15 10.74 1.98
C THR A 118 -5.05 10.76 0.74
N ILE A 119 -5.13 9.65 0.00
CA ILE A 119 -6.17 9.46 -1.01
C ILE A 119 -7.54 9.33 -0.35
N ASP A 120 -8.57 9.83 -1.05
CA ASP A 120 -9.94 9.74 -0.57
C ASP A 120 -10.36 8.28 -0.45
N SER A 121 -11.09 7.93 0.62
CA SER A 121 -11.52 6.55 0.86
C SER A 121 -12.45 6.02 -0.24
N SER A 122 -13.17 6.88 -0.95
CA SER A 122 -13.94 6.52 -2.14
C SER A 122 -13.07 6.06 -3.31
N ARG A 123 -11.78 6.43 -3.32
CA ARG A 123 -10.79 6.05 -4.35
C ARG A 123 -9.96 4.83 -3.96
N LEU A 124 -10.07 4.35 -2.72
CA LEU A 124 -9.43 3.11 -2.30
C LEU A 124 -10.11 1.89 -2.93
N PRO A 125 -9.36 0.86 -3.35
CA PRO A 125 -9.95 -0.40 -3.80
C PRO A 125 -10.73 -1.09 -2.69
N LYS A 126 -11.92 -1.59 -3.02
CA LYS A 126 -12.82 -2.25 -2.06
C LYS A 126 -12.20 -3.49 -1.40
N SER A 127 -11.24 -4.14 -2.08
CA SER A 127 -10.56 -5.34 -1.60
C SER A 127 -9.73 -5.13 -0.34
N CYS A 128 -9.39 -3.89 0.00
CA CYS A 128 -8.59 -3.59 1.18
C CYS A 128 -9.17 -2.45 2.02
N GLN A 129 -10.46 -2.13 1.87
CA GLN A 129 -11.15 -1.26 2.83
C GLN A 129 -11.42 -1.99 4.15
#